data_AF-A0A091KS14-F1
#
_entry.id   AF-A0A091KS14-F1
#
_cell.length_a   1.000
_cell.length_b   1.000
_cell.length_c   1.000
_cell.angle_alpha   90.00
_cell.angle_beta   90.00
_cell.angle_gamma   90.00
#
_symmetry.space_group_name_H-M   'P 1'
#
loop_
_entity.id
_entity.type
_entity.pdbx_description
1 polymer ?
#
loop_
_entity_poly.entity_id
_entity_poly.type
_entity_poly.pdbx_seq_one_letter_code
_entity_poly.pdbx_strand_id
1 'polypeptide(L)'
;GVNYIRNVKEAMKEFDRQQLSQRNPACRFGKRFPQTYWPDTRIYTSAGLIPSYMGFVPDLRHTYALTFGNSTRKAYRKQQRRRGCAL
;
A
#
# COMPACT_ATOMS: atom_id res chain seq x y z
N GLY A 1 -3.91 23.03 -25.15
CA GLY A 1 -4.59 22.37 -24.02
C GLY A 1 -6.09 22.48 -24.23
N VAL A 2 -6.83 21.41 -23.95
CA VAL A 2 -8.29 21.40 -24.09
C VAL A 2 -8.94 22.32 -23.05
N ASN A 3 -9.79 23.25 -23.50
CA ASN A 3 -10.47 24.19 -22.61
C ASN A 3 -11.81 23.60 -22.16
N TYR A 4 -11.81 22.98 -20.99
CA TYR A 4 -13.02 22.40 -20.41
C TYR A 4 -14.01 23.48 -19.96
N ILE A 5 -15.31 23.17 -20.09
CA ILE A 5 -16.38 23.96 -19.50
C ILE A 5 -16.24 24.00 -17.97
N ARG A 6 -16.74 25.07 -17.34
CA ARG A 6 -16.58 25.34 -15.90
C ARG A 6 -16.94 24.14 -15.02
N ASN A 7 -18.08 23.50 -15.30
CA ASN A 7 -18.58 22.36 -14.51
C ASN A 7 -17.62 21.17 -14.53
N VAL A 8 -16.96 20.93 -15.66
CA VAL A 8 -15.97 19.84 -15.79
C VAL A 8 -14.71 20.17 -14.99
N LYS A 9 -14.25 21.42 -15.00
CA LYS A 9 -13.11 21.86 -14.17
C LYS A 9 -13.42 21.72 -12.68
N GLU A 10 -14.62 22.08 -12.25
CA GLU A 10 -15.07 21.93 -10.88
C GLU A 10 -15.16 20.45 -10.46
N ALA A 11 -15.72 19.59 -11.32
CA ALA A 11 -15.81 18.16 -11.07
C ALA A 11 -14.42 17.50 -10.96
N MET A 12 -13.48 17.85 -11.84
CA MET A 12 -12.10 17.34 -11.77
C MET A 12 -11.42 17.78 -10.47
N LYS A 13 -11.56 19.05 -10.08
CA LYS A 13 -10.99 19.57 -8.84
C LYS A 13 -11.56 18.88 -7.60
N GLU A 14 -12.86 18.60 -7.61
CA GLU A 14 -13.52 17.89 -6.52
C GLU A 14 -13.05 16.44 -6.41
N PHE A 15 -12.94 15.74 -7.54
CA PHE A 15 -12.36 14.41 -7.59
C PHE A 15 -10.93 14.37 -7.04
N ASP A 16 -10.07 15.32 -7.41
CA ASP A 16 -8.69 15.40 -6.91
C ASP A 16 -8.63 15.60 -5.39
N ARG A 17 -9.51 16.45 -4.82
CA ARG A 17 -9.62 16.62 -3.37
C ARG A 17 -10.04 15.34 -2.66
N GLN A 18 -10.98 14.60 -3.25
CA GLN A 18 -11.42 13.31 -2.73
C GLN A 18 -10.32 12.27 -2.80
N GLN A 19 -9.59 12.17 -3.91
CA GLN A 19 -8.44 11.27 -4.06
C GLN A 19 -7.35 11.56 -3.03
N LEU A 20 -7.03 12.84 -2.80
CA LEU A 20 -6.07 13.26 -1.78
C LEU A 20 -6.54 12.86 -0.37
N SER A 21 -7.81 13.08 -0.06
CA SER A 21 -8.38 12.76 1.27
C SER A 21 -8.46 11.26 1.53
N GLN A 22 -8.75 10.46 0.49
CA GLN A 22 -8.78 8.99 0.60
C GLN A 22 -7.37 8.39 0.72
N ARG A 23 -6.39 8.92 -0.02
CA ARG A 23 -4.98 8.46 0.05
C ARG A 23 -4.27 8.94 1.31
N ASN A 24 -4.61 10.12 1.79
CA ASN A 24 -4.06 10.72 2.99
C ASN A 24 -5.21 10.93 3.98
N PRO A 25 -5.75 9.84 4.58
CA PRO A 25 -6.74 9.99 5.64
C PRO A 25 -6.11 10.90 6.68
N ALA A 26 -6.80 11.97 7.09
CA ALA A 26 -6.23 13.08 7.85
C ALA A 26 -5.44 12.60 9.08
N CYS A 27 -4.17 12.23 8.87
CA CYS A 27 -3.21 12.05 9.93
C CYS A 27 -2.98 13.45 10.46
N ARG A 28 -3.35 13.65 11.73
CA ARG A 28 -3.22 14.93 12.43
C ARG A 28 -1.87 15.56 12.08
N PHE A 29 -1.89 16.81 11.62
CA PHE A 29 -0.70 17.60 11.33
C PHE A 29 0.29 17.46 12.50
N GLY A 30 1.46 16.86 12.26
CA GLY A 30 2.47 16.56 13.29
C GLY A 30 2.56 15.10 13.78
N LYS A 31 1.60 14.23 13.46
CA LYS A 31 1.77 12.77 13.60
C LYS A 31 2.35 12.24 12.30
N ARG A 32 3.68 12.14 12.25
CA ARG A 32 4.40 11.33 11.25
C ARG A 32 3.67 9.98 11.16
N PHE A 33 3.34 9.53 9.95
CA PHE A 33 2.97 8.12 9.76
C PHE A 33 3.96 7.28 10.56
N PRO A 34 3.52 6.24 11.31
CA PRO A 34 4.46 5.41 12.04
C PRO A 34 5.62 5.08 11.10
N GLN A 35 6.85 5.41 11.53
CA GLN A 35 8.05 5.32 10.69
C GLN A 35 8.20 3.91 10.09
N THR A 36 7.56 2.93 10.70
CA THR A 36 7.18 1.68 10.09
C THR A 36 6.04 1.88 9.07
N TYR A 37 6.41 2.19 7.82
CA TYR A 37 5.67 1.84 6.60
C TYR A 37 5.29 0.34 6.54
N TRP A 38 5.91 -0.45 7.43
CA TRP A 38 5.58 -1.82 7.72
C TRP A 38 4.36 -1.89 8.62
N PRO A 39 3.23 -2.44 8.17
CA PRO A 39 2.21 -2.85 9.12
C PRO A 39 2.85 -3.86 10.08
N ASP A 40 2.81 -3.58 11.38
CA ASP A 40 3.01 -4.62 12.40
C ASP A 40 1.98 -5.76 12.23
N THR A 41 0.87 -5.42 11.57
CA THR A 41 -0.24 -6.26 11.13
C THR A 41 0.17 -7.32 10.10
N ARG A 42 -0.35 -8.55 10.27
CA ARG A 42 -0.22 -9.66 9.32
C ARG A 42 -0.93 -9.33 7.99
N ILE A 43 -0.24 -8.65 7.07
CA ILE A 43 -0.76 -8.42 5.70
C ILE A 43 -0.69 -9.67 4.81
N TYR A 44 0.10 -10.66 5.20
CA TYR A 44 0.19 -11.97 4.56
C TYR A 44 0.33 -13.08 5.60
N THR A 45 -0.18 -14.25 5.26
CA THR A 45 -0.09 -15.51 6.03
C THR A 45 0.76 -16.53 5.28
N SER A 46 0.88 -17.75 5.81
CA SER A 46 1.50 -18.87 5.07
C SER A 46 0.78 -19.18 3.75
N ALA A 47 -0.50 -18.82 3.62
CA ALA A 47 -1.26 -18.98 2.38
C ALA A 47 -0.90 -17.94 1.30
N GLY A 48 -0.44 -16.75 1.69
CA GLY A 48 -0.16 -15.61 0.80
C GLY A 48 -0.75 -14.32 1.35
N LEU A 49 -0.92 -13.32 0.48
CA LEU A 49 -1.58 -12.05 0.83
C LEU A 49 -3.04 -12.26 1.26
N ILE A 50 -3.49 -11.51 2.25
CA ILE A 50 -4.92 -11.46 2.58
C ILE A 50 -5.72 -10.90 1.39
N PRO A 51 -6.93 -11.42 1.11
CA PRO A 51 -7.78 -10.88 0.06
C PRO A 51 -8.02 -9.38 0.24
N SER A 52 -8.18 -8.66 -0.87
CA SER A 52 -8.50 -7.21 -0.91
C SER A 52 -7.45 -6.27 -0.29
N TYR A 53 -6.28 -6.75 0.12
CA TYR A 53 -5.19 -5.86 0.50
C TYR A 53 -4.58 -5.22 -0.75
N MET A 54 -4.75 -3.90 -0.86
CA MET A 54 -4.25 -3.10 -1.99
C MET A 54 -3.00 -2.28 -1.63
N GLY A 55 -2.45 -2.51 -0.43
CA GLY A 55 -1.27 -1.81 0.06
C GLY A 55 0.04 -2.39 -0.48
N PHE A 56 1.14 -1.95 0.14
CA PHE A 56 2.47 -2.37 -0.24
C PHE A 56 2.80 -3.80 0.22
N VAL A 57 3.48 -4.55 -0.67
CA VAL A 57 4.06 -5.86 -0.37
C VAL A 57 5.59 -5.73 -0.45
N PRO A 58 6.33 -6.00 0.64
CA PRO A 58 7.78 -5.94 0.65
C PRO A 58 8.43 -6.90 -0.34
N ASP A 59 9.57 -6.48 -0.89
CA ASP A 59 10.39 -7.25 -1.84
C ASP A 59 9.70 -7.64 -3.15
N LEU A 60 8.45 -7.23 -3.36
CA LEU A 60 7.70 -7.55 -4.58
C LEU A 60 8.38 -6.96 -5.82
N ARG A 61 8.96 -5.75 -5.70
CA ARG A 61 9.69 -5.08 -6.80
C ARG A 61 10.94 -5.83 -7.27
N HIS A 62 11.56 -6.63 -6.40
CA HIS A 62 12.76 -7.42 -6.70
C HIS A 62 12.44 -8.91 -6.92
N THR A 63 11.16 -9.27 -6.96
CA THR A 63 10.70 -10.65 -7.12
C THR A 63 10.11 -10.82 -8.51
N TYR A 64 10.80 -11.59 -9.35
CA TYR A 64 10.41 -11.86 -10.73
C TYR A 64 10.11 -13.35 -10.93
N ALA A 65 9.54 -13.69 -12.09
CA ALA A 65 9.23 -15.06 -12.51
C ALA A 65 8.29 -15.85 -11.56
N LEU A 66 7.59 -15.15 -10.67
CA LEU A 66 6.62 -15.73 -9.75
C LEU A 66 5.25 -15.08 -9.95
N THR A 67 4.19 -15.89 -9.81
CA THR A 67 2.83 -15.35 -9.72
C THR A 67 2.68 -14.50 -8.47
N PHE A 68 1.71 -13.58 -8.47
CA PHE A 68 1.45 -12.71 -7.32
C PHE A 68 1.27 -13.48 -6.00
N GLY A 69 0.54 -14.60 -6.03
CA GLY A 69 0.36 -15.47 -4.87
C GLY A 69 1.68 -16.08 -4.38
N ASN A 70 2.53 -16.56 -5.28
CA ASN A 70 3.84 -17.11 -4.92
C ASN A 70 4.80 -16.03 -4.40
N SER A 71 4.79 -14.84 -4.99
CA SER A 71 5.60 -13.70 -4.56
C SER A 71 5.25 -13.24 -3.14
N THR A 72 3.95 -13.11 -2.83
CA THR A 72 3.49 -12.71 -1.48
C THR A 72 3.79 -13.78 -0.43
N ARG A 73 3.73 -15.07 -0.78
CA ARG A 73 4.15 -16.17 0.10
C ARG A 73 5.67 -16.16 0.35
N LYS A 74 6.48 -15.82 -0.65
CA LYS A 74 7.93 -15.63 -0.49
C LYS A 74 8.23 -14.46 0.46
N ALA A 75 7.51 -13.34 0.31
CA ALA A 75 7.62 -12.19 1.21
C ALA A 75 7.28 -12.57 2.67
N TYR A 76 6.22 -13.36 2.89
CA TYR A 76 5.88 -13.90 4.22
C TYR A 76 7.04 -14.68 4.83
N ARG A 77 7.66 -15.62 4.09
CA ARG A 77 8.79 -16.42 4.61
C ARG A 77 9.98 -15.54 4.98
N LYS A 78 10.29 -14.53 4.16
CA LYS A 78 11.38 -13.58 4.45
C LYS A 78 11.09 -12.75 5.70
N GLN A 79 9.84 -12.34 5.91
CA GLN A 79 9.42 -11.65 7.12
C GLN A 79 9.53 -12.55 8.37
N GLN A 80 9.16 -13.83 8.27
CA GLN A 80 9.34 -14.78 9.38
C GLN A 80 10.81 -14.96 9.74
N ARG A 81 11.70 -15.09 8.74
CA ARG A 81 13.16 -15.15 8.96
C ARG A 81 13.68 -13.89 9.64
N ARG A 82 13.26 -12.70 9.19
CA ARG A 82 13.63 -11.44 9.83
C ARG A 82 13.23 -11.39 11.31
N ARG A 83 12.05 -11.92 11.65
CA ARG A 83 11.56 -11.98 13.04
C ARG A 83 12.27 -13.06 13.86
N GLY A 84 12.56 -14.22 13.27
CA GLY A 84 13.29 -15.30 13.94
C GLY A 84 14.78 -15.03 14.16
N CYS A 85 15.40 -14.20 13.31
CA CYS A 85 16.78 -13.73 13.49
C CYS A 85 16.89 -12.48 14.38
N ALA A 86 15.78 -11.97 14.93
CA ALA A 86 15.75 -10.81 15.82
C ALA A 86 15.69 -11.20 17.31
N LEU A 87 15.96 -12.46 17.63
CA LEU A 87 16.08 -13.02 18.98
C LEU A 87 17.51 -13.44 19.26
#